data_AF-A0A498S312-F1
#
_entry.id   AF-A0A498S312-F1
#
_cell.length_a   1.000
_cell.length_b   1.000
_cell.length_c   1.000
_cell.angle_alpha   90.00
_cell.angle_beta   90.00
_cell.angle_gamma   90.00
#
_symmetry.space_group_name_H-M   'P 1'
#
loop_
_entity.id
_entity.type
_entity.pdbx_description
1 polymer ?
#
loop_
_entity_poly.entity_id
_entity_poly.type
_entity_poly.pdbx_seq_one_letter_code
_entity_poly.pdbx_strand_id
1 'polypeptide(L)'
;MNRVLPQGLVLRRLISFGELFGFRGKETMGILSALSAAVRVREDGLVLFVTILVGYPLAVIHRSIFYNKPPIVQHVYFVVAGLALYLFNYGAATLHSILSILLAYWIITYFPGQDVSVILAHFAFLGHLLIGYSYSETDNYDINWTTSFCIMTLRFIGLVMDVYDGHKPASKLETYQVQTAIKKPPDLLEIAAFGYFFCGTFTGPLFPLSRFRSFVAGEYLDNKKEVRVSGFMPSLGRFVAACFYAIIYHWGVLWIPNEYFNSPQFFVSFSINSPCTLISMESNLDRDLVPTYYVPIYFCLAFYSIAYNGKDSRGNDRWDGVRDVHIIKWEFGLDFQSVIESFNVGTNTFAKNHLYRRLRWLGNRIYSHLITLIYLAIWHGYHLGYFILFFFEFACILAQKQFYLLLSKSSKLSHYLAQPYMLPLKFIFGRMVVNVSMGIGFLTFGLIKTRYWIRVRYILSVHFL
;
A
#
# COMPACT_ATOMS: atom_id res chain seq x y z
N MET A 1 -50.51 -18.27 11.46
CA MET A 1 -49.47 -18.92 12.29
C MET A 1 -48.16 -18.80 11.51
N ASN A 2 -47.08 -18.35 12.17
CA ASN A 2 -45.76 -17.93 11.67
C ASN A 2 -45.50 -16.42 11.77
N ARG A 3 -45.23 -15.98 13.01
CA ARG A 3 -44.57 -14.71 13.33
C ARG A 3 -43.07 -14.89 13.08
N VAL A 4 -42.53 -14.12 12.15
CA VAL A 4 -41.07 -13.92 12.00
C VAL A 4 -40.64 -12.90 13.06
N LEU A 5 -39.83 -13.34 14.02
CA LEU A 5 -39.20 -12.47 15.02
C LEU A 5 -38.08 -11.65 14.36
N PRO A 6 -37.96 -10.33 14.64
CA PRO A 6 -36.87 -9.54 14.12
C PRO A 6 -35.56 -9.85 14.87
N GLN A 7 -34.57 -10.37 14.14
CA GLN A 7 -33.20 -10.68 14.64
C GLN A 7 -32.38 -9.43 15.04
N GLY A 8 -32.96 -8.23 15.09
CA GLY A 8 -32.25 -6.98 15.37
C GLY A 8 -32.21 -6.53 16.83
N LEU A 9 -32.93 -7.19 17.75
CA LEU A 9 -33.10 -6.67 19.12
C LEU A 9 -32.10 -7.22 20.15
N VAL A 10 -31.55 -8.43 19.94
CA VAL A 10 -30.68 -9.08 20.93
C VAL A 10 -29.22 -8.58 20.82
N LEU A 11 -28.78 -8.15 19.63
CA LEU A 11 -27.40 -7.73 19.40
C LEU A 11 -27.11 -6.24 19.68
N ARG A 12 -28.15 -5.42 19.92
CA ARG A 12 -27.96 -4.05 20.43
C ARG A 12 -27.39 -4.01 21.85
N ARG A 13 -27.42 -5.13 22.59
CA ARG A 13 -26.82 -5.22 23.93
C ARG A 13 -25.30 -5.47 23.93
N LEU A 14 -24.69 -5.81 22.80
CA LEU A 14 -23.22 -5.90 22.70
C LEU A 14 -22.57 -4.59 22.22
N ILE A 15 -23.36 -3.63 21.74
CA ILE A 15 -22.90 -2.30 21.34
C ILE A 15 -22.72 -1.36 22.55
N SER A 16 -23.16 -1.76 23.77
CA SER A 16 -22.99 -0.96 24.99
C SER A 16 -21.68 -1.23 25.75
N PHE A 17 -20.62 -1.74 25.11
CA PHE A 17 -19.31 -1.87 25.75
C PHE A 17 -18.66 -0.50 26.03
N GLY A 18 -19.04 0.54 25.26
CA GLY A 18 -18.65 1.94 25.52
C GLY A 18 -19.45 2.61 26.65
N GLU A 19 -20.66 2.15 26.95
CA GLU A 19 -21.47 2.68 28.05
C GLU A 19 -20.98 2.20 29.42
N LEU A 20 -20.27 1.07 29.48
CA LEU A 20 -19.74 0.50 30.72
C LEU A 20 -18.59 1.32 31.33
N PHE A 21 -17.94 2.19 30.56
CA PHE A 21 -16.77 2.97 30.99
C PHE A 21 -16.98 4.49 31.09
N GLY A 22 -18.23 4.97 31.06
CA GLY A 22 -18.57 6.30 31.61
C GLY A 22 -17.93 7.52 30.93
N PHE A 23 -17.43 7.44 29.70
CA PHE A 23 -16.95 8.62 28.96
C PHE A 23 -18.10 9.32 28.23
N ARG A 24 -18.97 10.00 28.98
CA ARG A 24 -19.85 11.03 28.42
C ARG A 24 -19.19 12.40 28.60
N GLY A 25 -18.12 12.65 27.85
CA GLY A 25 -17.56 13.99 27.69
C GLY A 25 -18.49 14.81 26.80
N LYS A 26 -18.91 16.00 27.28
CA LYS A 26 -19.62 17.00 26.48
C LYS A 26 -18.94 17.17 25.11
N GLU A 27 -19.73 17.15 24.02
CA GLU A 27 -19.29 17.44 22.66
C GLU A 27 -18.86 18.91 22.55
N THR A 28 -17.64 19.21 22.99
CA THR A 28 -16.88 20.35 22.47
C THR A 28 -16.32 19.93 21.12
N MET A 29 -16.66 20.66 20.05
CA MET A 29 -16.01 20.46 18.74
C MET A 29 -14.50 20.44 18.94
N GLY A 30 -13.87 19.31 18.62
CA GLY A 30 -12.42 19.18 18.73
C GLY A 30 -11.74 20.19 17.80
N ILE A 31 -10.52 20.60 18.13
CA ILE A 31 -9.71 21.52 17.31
C ILE A 31 -9.59 20.99 15.87
N LEU A 32 -9.50 19.67 15.69
CA LEU A 32 -9.43 19.01 14.39
C LEU A 32 -10.76 19.06 13.63
N SER A 33 -11.89 18.88 14.31
CA SER A 33 -13.22 19.01 13.70
C SER A 33 -13.48 20.45 13.27
N ALA A 34 -13.03 21.44 14.04
CA ALA A 34 -13.09 22.86 13.67
C ALA A 34 -12.18 23.19 12.47
N LEU A 35 -10.96 22.64 12.42
CA LEU A 35 -10.02 22.82 11.31
C LEU A 35 -10.51 22.14 10.03
N SER A 36 -11.05 20.93 10.13
CA SER A 36 -11.69 20.19 9.03
C SER A 36 -12.84 21.00 8.43
N ALA A 37 -13.71 21.56 9.27
CA ALA A 37 -14.80 22.43 8.83
C ALA A 37 -14.30 23.71 8.15
N ALA A 38 -13.22 24.31 8.65
CA ALA A 38 -12.63 25.53 8.08
C ALA A 38 -11.98 25.31 6.71
N VAL A 39 -11.27 24.18 6.53
CA VAL A 39 -10.53 23.86 5.29
C VAL A 39 -11.41 23.08 4.29
N ARG A 40 -12.63 22.68 4.69
CA ARG A 40 -13.57 21.85 3.89
C ARG A 40 -12.96 20.52 3.45
N VAL A 41 -12.14 19.93 4.30
CA VAL A 41 -11.51 18.61 4.10
C VAL A 41 -12.12 17.63 5.08
N ARG A 42 -12.29 16.36 4.70
CA ARG A 42 -12.79 15.32 5.60
C ARG A 42 -11.89 15.17 6.84
N GLU A 43 -12.53 15.04 8.01
CA GLU A 43 -11.84 14.97 9.29
C GLU A 43 -10.90 13.75 9.39
N ASP A 44 -11.33 12.60 8.90
CA ASP A 44 -10.54 11.36 8.91
C ASP A 44 -9.24 11.46 8.09
N GLY A 45 -9.31 12.05 6.89
CA GLY A 45 -8.13 12.36 6.08
C GLY A 45 -7.20 13.37 6.75
N LEU A 46 -7.76 14.36 7.44
CA LEU A 46 -6.97 15.36 8.18
C LEU A 46 -6.24 14.75 9.38
N VAL A 47 -6.90 13.86 10.14
CA VAL A 47 -6.29 13.15 11.28
C VAL A 47 -5.12 12.27 10.81
N LEU A 48 -5.30 11.53 9.72
CA LEU A 48 -4.23 10.74 9.12
C LEU A 48 -3.07 11.63 8.65
N PHE A 49 -3.37 12.75 8.00
CA PHE A 49 -2.36 13.71 7.57
C PHE A 49 -1.56 14.30 8.75
N VAL A 50 -2.24 14.73 9.82
CA VAL A 50 -1.59 15.23 11.04
C VAL A 50 -0.72 14.16 11.68
N THR A 51 -1.16 12.92 11.72
CA THR A 51 -0.39 11.78 12.25
C THR A 51 0.94 11.61 11.53
N ILE A 52 0.91 11.73 10.21
CA ILE A 52 2.11 11.66 9.37
C ILE A 52 3.04 12.83 9.67
N LEU A 53 2.51 14.05 9.84
CA LEU A 53 3.29 15.22 10.21
C LEU A 53 3.91 15.10 11.61
N VAL A 54 3.19 14.52 12.58
CA VAL A 54 3.71 14.24 13.94
C VAL A 54 4.80 13.16 13.92
N GLY A 55 4.80 12.30 12.91
CA GLY A 55 5.89 11.34 12.67
C GLY A 55 7.27 12.00 12.57
N TYR A 56 7.37 13.24 12.07
CA TYR A 56 8.64 13.97 11.93
C TYR A 56 9.31 14.34 13.26
N PRO A 57 8.65 15.10 14.17
CA PRO A 57 9.27 15.40 15.46
C PRO A 57 9.55 14.12 16.26
N LEU A 58 8.69 13.11 16.19
CA LEU A 58 8.96 11.81 16.82
C LEU A 58 10.20 11.14 16.23
N ALA A 59 10.40 11.22 14.93
CA ALA A 59 11.60 10.69 14.31
C ALA A 59 12.88 11.44 14.75
N VAL A 60 12.81 12.77 14.86
CA VAL A 60 13.92 13.60 15.37
C VAL A 60 14.22 13.26 16.83
N ILE A 61 13.20 13.03 17.66
CA ILE A 61 13.34 12.62 19.06
C ILE A 61 14.01 11.24 19.14
N HIS A 62 13.53 10.26 18.37
CA HIS A 62 14.16 8.93 18.28
C HIS A 62 15.64 9.07 17.96
N ARG A 63 15.94 9.82 16.91
CA ARG A 63 17.29 10.05 16.42
C ARG A 63 18.20 10.70 17.46
N SER A 64 17.69 11.68 18.19
CA SER A 64 18.50 12.48 19.11
C SER A 64 18.77 11.77 20.43
N ILE A 65 17.84 10.91 20.89
CA ILE A 65 17.86 10.35 22.25
C ILE A 65 18.04 8.83 22.26
N PHE A 66 17.33 8.14 21.38
CA PHE A 66 17.16 6.68 21.43
C PHE A 66 18.03 5.94 20.40
N TYR A 67 18.46 6.62 19.35
CA TYR A 67 19.26 6.03 18.30
C TYR A 67 20.65 5.65 18.84
N ASN A 68 21.13 4.45 18.49
CA ASN A 68 22.29 3.78 19.09
C ASN A 68 22.13 3.30 20.56
N LYS A 69 20.95 3.43 21.18
CA LYS A 69 20.66 2.76 22.47
C LYS A 69 20.37 1.27 22.25
N PRO A 70 20.41 0.44 23.31
CA PRO A 70 20.07 -0.99 23.20
C PRO A 70 18.71 -1.22 22.52
N PRO A 71 18.54 -2.31 21.75
CA PRO A 71 17.30 -2.57 20.99
C PRO A 71 16.02 -2.45 21.81
N ILE A 72 16.03 -2.93 23.07
CA ILE A 72 14.89 -2.85 23.99
C ILE A 72 14.41 -1.40 24.17
N VAL A 73 15.34 -0.46 24.36
CA VAL A 73 15.02 0.97 24.56
C VAL A 73 14.40 1.57 23.31
N GLN A 74 14.94 1.21 22.14
CA GLN A 74 14.38 1.64 20.85
C GLN A 74 13.01 1.01 20.59
N HIS A 75 12.82 -0.27 20.92
CA HIS A 75 11.55 -0.97 20.75
C HIS A 75 10.45 -0.36 21.62
N VAL A 76 10.74 -0.09 22.91
CA VAL A 76 9.79 0.58 23.81
C VAL A 76 9.39 1.94 23.24
N TYR A 77 10.34 2.71 22.71
CA TYR A 77 10.04 3.97 22.06
C TYR A 77 9.06 3.82 20.89
N PHE A 78 9.31 2.86 19.97
CA PHE A 78 8.43 2.63 18.82
C PHE A 78 7.04 2.15 19.24
N VAL A 79 6.95 1.29 20.26
CA VAL A 79 5.67 0.84 20.79
C VAL A 79 4.89 2.00 21.39
N VAL A 80 5.50 2.82 22.25
CA VAL A 80 4.82 3.95 22.90
C VAL A 80 4.37 4.99 21.87
N ALA A 81 5.30 5.41 21.00
CA ALA A 81 5.01 6.43 19.98
C ALA A 81 3.95 5.95 18.98
N GLY A 82 4.12 4.73 18.44
CA GLY A 82 3.18 4.20 17.46
C GLY A 82 1.82 3.86 18.06
N LEU A 83 1.75 3.32 19.27
CA LEU A 83 0.48 3.07 19.96
C LEU A 83 -0.27 4.38 20.23
N ALA A 84 0.43 5.43 20.66
CA ALA A 84 -0.17 6.75 20.85
C ALA A 84 -0.75 7.31 19.54
N LEU A 85 -0.03 7.17 18.42
CA LEU A 85 -0.53 7.56 17.10
C LEU A 85 -1.73 6.71 16.65
N TYR A 86 -1.72 5.40 16.88
CA TYR A 86 -2.87 4.53 16.58
C TYR A 86 -4.11 4.93 17.39
N LEU A 87 -3.94 5.17 18.70
CA LEU A 87 -5.02 5.64 19.57
C LEU A 87 -5.56 6.99 19.11
N PHE A 88 -4.68 7.89 18.65
CA PHE A 88 -5.08 9.19 18.09
C PHE A 88 -5.89 9.05 16.80
N ASN A 89 -5.54 8.12 15.90
CA ASN A 89 -6.27 7.93 14.63
C ASN A 89 -7.59 7.18 14.80
N TYR A 90 -7.58 6.14 15.64
CA TYR A 90 -8.61 5.08 15.60
C TYR A 90 -9.29 4.85 16.94
N GLY A 91 -8.86 5.53 18.02
CA GLY A 91 -9.40 5.34 19.36
C GLY A 91 -9.38 3.87 19.78
N ALA A 92 -10.52 3.37 20.23
CA ALA A 92 -10.70 1.99 20.70
C ALA A 92 -10.42 0.93 19.62
N ALA A 93 -10.56 1.24 18.32
CA ALA A 93 -10.27 0.30 17.24
C ALA A 93 -8.77 -0.08 17.17
N THR A 94 -7.91 0.62 17.90
CA THR A 94 -6.51 0.21 18.14
C THR A 94 -6.40 -1.21 18.73
N LEU A 95 -7.42 -1.70 19.43
CA LEU A 95 -7.47 -3.08 19.94
C LEU A 95 -7.28 -4.13 18.83
N HIS A 96 -7.73 -3.87 17.60
CA HIS A 96 -7.49 -4.78 16.48
C HIS A 96 -6.00 -4.93 16.19
N SER A 97 -5.22 -3.84 16.28
CA SER A 97 -3.78 -3.89 16.06
C SER A 97 -3.05 -4.64 17.18
N ILE A 98 -3.46 -4.43 18.44
CA ILE A 98 -2.91 -5.14 19.61
C ILE A 98 -3.20 -6.64 19.47
N LEU A 99 -4.43 -7.01 19.10
CA LEU A 99 -4.82 -8.40 18.87
C LEU A 99 -3.93 -9.07 17.82
N SER A 100 -3.67 -8.41 16.69
CA SER A 100 -2.79 -8.99 15.66
C SER A 100 -1.34 -9.13 16.10
N ILE A 101 -0.82 -8.22 16.92
CA ILE A 101 0.52 -8.37 17.52
C ILE A 101 0.58 -9.61 18.42
N LEU A 102 -0.44 -9.79 19.27
CA LEU A 102 -0.54 -10.96 20.16
C LEU A 102 -0.69 -12.26 19.37
N LEU A 103 -1.51 -12.26 18.31
CA LEU A 103 -1.67 -13.40 17.41
C LEU A 103 -0.38 -13.73 16.67
N ALA A 104 0.35 -12.73 16.16
CA ALA A 104 1.64 -12.94 15.53
C ALA A 104 2.64 -13.58 16.49
N TYR A 105 2.75 -13.06 17.71
CA TYR A 105 3.58 -13.64 18.76
C TYR A 105 3.19 -15.10 19.07
N TRP A 106 1.89 -15.36 19.20
CA TRP A 106 1.38 -16.71 19.46
C TRP A 106 1.74 -17.68 18.32
N ILE A 107 1.49 -17.32 17.05
CA ILE A 107 1.78 -18.19 15.90
C ILE A 107 3.27 -18.53 15.84
N ILE A 108 4.16 -17.54 15.94
CA ILE A 108 5.60 -17.79 15.80
C ILE A 108 6.20 -18.52 17.01
N THR A 109 5.58 -18.43 18.18
CA THR A 109 6.06 -19.09 19.40
C THR A 109 5.67 -20.56 19.42
N TYR A 110 4.43 -20.89 19.02
CA TYR A 110 3.90 -22.25 19.14
C TYR A 110 4.02 -23.08 17.85
N PHE A 111 4.08 -22.45 16.68
CA PHE A 111 4.18 -23.15 15.38
C PHE A 111 5.39 -22.71 14.53
N PRO A 112 6.58 -22.41 15.11
CA PRO A 112 7.71 -21.95 14.31
C PRO A 112 8.13 -22.99 13.27
N GLY A 113 8.33 -22.56 12.02
CA GLY A 113 8.83 -23.46 10.96
C GLY A 113 7.83 -24.47 10.39
N GLN A 114 6.57 -24.47 10.86
CA GLN A 114 5.56 -25.44 10.43
C GLN A 114 4.63 -24.88 9.35
N ASP A 115 4.15 -25.71 8.42
CA ASP A 115 3.24 -25.28 7.34
C ASP A 115 1.93 -24.69 7.91
N VAL A 116 1.48 -25.21 9.05
CA VAL A 116 0.31 -24.71 9.80
C VAL A 116 0.48 -23.23 10.17
N SER A 117 1.70 -22.75 10.47
CA SER A 117 1.92 -21.33 10.80
C SER A 117 1.59 -20.39 9.63
N VAL A 118 1.92 -20.79 8.40
CA VAL A 118 1.65 -20.00 7.20
C VAL A 118 0.14 -19.96 6.94
N ILE A 119 -0.54 -21.10 7.09
CA ILE A 119 -1.99 -21.19 6.96
C ILE A 119 -2.67 -20.30 8.01
N LEU A 120 -2.29 -20.46 9.28
CA LEU A 120 -2.81 -19.64 10.39
C LEU A 120 -2.57 -18.15 10.18
N ALA A 121 -1.41 -17.74 9.66
CA ALA A 121 -1.13 -16.33 9.40
C ALA A 121 -2.09 -15.74 8.36
N HIS A 122 -2.33 -16.46 7.26
CA HIS A 122 -3.27 -15.99 6.24
C HIS A 122 -4.69 -15.92 6.80
N PHE A 123 -5.18 -16.96 7.50
CA PHE A 123 -6.51 -16.92 8.08
C PHE A 123 -6.67 -15.87 9.19
N ALA A 124 -5.69 -15.76 10.09
CA ALA A 124 -5.76 -14.83 11.22
C ALA A 124 -5.67 -13.37 10.77
N PHE A 125 -4.71 -13.02 9.91
CA PHE A 125 -4.48 -11.62 9.55
C PHE A 125 -5.32 -11.16 8.35
N LEU A 126 -5.37 -11.95 7.26
CA LEU A 126 -6.20 -11.60 6.11
C LEU A 126 -7.68 -11.78 6.44
N GLY A 127 -8.04 -12.86 7.14
CA GLY A 127 -9.43 -13.08 7.58
C GLY A 127 -9.92 -11.97 8.52
N HIS A 128 -9.10 -11.52 9.48
CA HIS A 128 -9.47 -10.40 10.35
C HIS A 128 -9.62 -9.09 9.56
N LEU A 129 -8.72 -8.80 8.61
CA LEU A 129 -8.87 -7.64 7.73
C LEU A 129 -10.18 -7.68 6.93
N LEU A 130 -10.48 -8.83 6.32
CA LEU A 130 -11.70 -9.06 5.55
C LEU A 130 -12.97 -8.89 6.41
N ILE A 131 -12.98 -9.44 7.63
CA ILE A 131 -14.06 -9.18 8.58
C ILE A 131 -14.16 -7.67 8.86
N GLY A 132 -13.04 -7.00 9.07
CA GLY A 132 -12.98 -5.56 9.28
C GLY A 132 -13.62 -4.75 8.14
N TYR A 133 -13.32 -5.11 6.89
CA TYR A 133 -13.94 -4.52 5.72
C TYR A 133 -15.45 -4.72 5.72
N SER A 134 -15.94 -5.93 6.02
CA SER A 134 -17.39 -6.20 6.03
C SER A 134 -18.19 -5.35 7.03
N TYR A 135 -17.54 -4.84 8.10
CA TYR A 135 -18.16 -3.97 9.09
C TYR A 135 -17.90 -2.48 8.87
N SER A 136 -16.81 -2.13 8.19
CA SER A 136 -16.29 -0.75 8.15
C SER A 136 -16.32 -0.12 6.75
N GLU A 137 -16.46 -0.90 5.68
CA GLU A 137 -16.59 -0.38 4.31
C GLU A 137 -17.99 0.18 4.08
N THR A 138 -18.05 1.44 3.65
CA THR A 138 -19.23 2.09 3.11
C THR A 138 -19.13 2.20 1.58
N ASP A 139 -20.15 2.76 0.95
CA ASP A 139 -20.13 3.06 -0.48
C ASP A 139 -19.13 4.18 -0.85
N ASN A 140 -18.48 4.84 0.13
CA ASN A 140 -17.49 5.88 -0.10
C ASN A 140 -16.07 5.37 0.21
N TYR A 141 -15.06 6.09 -0.26
CA TYR A 141 -13.67 5.81 0.11
C TYR A 141 -13.47 6.12 1.60
N ASP A 142 -13.42 5.12 2.48
CA ASP A 142 -13.33 5.34 3.92
C ASP A 142 -11.90 5.26 4.43
N ILE A 143 -11.51 6.24 5.26
CA ILE A 143 -10.27 6.19 6.01
C ILE A 143 -10.65 5.78 7.43
N ASN A 144 -10.42 4.51 7.75
CA ASN A 144 -10.74 3.95 9.06
C ASN A 144 -9.59 3.05 9.54
N TRP A 145 -9.80 2.33 10.64
CA TRP A 145 -8.75 1.48 11.22
C TRP A 145 -8.22 0.41 10.24
N THR A 146 -9.02 -0.03 9.26
CA THR A 146 -8.60 -1.00 8.23
C THR A 146 -7.55 -0.43 7.28
N THR A 147 -7.49 0.90 7.10
CA THR A 147 -6.55 1.58 6.19
C THR A 147 -5.09 1.34 6.58
N SER A 148 -4.73 1.45 7.86
CA SER A 148 -3.38 1.11 8.32
C SER A 148 -3.24 -0.36 8.67
N PHE A 149 -4.33 -0.99 9.08
CA PHE A 149 -4.32 -2.41 9.40
C PHE A 149 -4.01 -3.29 8.19
N CYS A 150 -4.41 -2.92 6.97
CA CYS A 150 -4.12 -3.70 5.77
C CYS A 150 -2.62 -3.87 5.50
N ILE A 151 -1.80 -2.85 5.80
CA ILE A 151 -0.33 -2.93 5.72
C ILE A 151 0.21 -3.84 6.82
N MET A 152 -0.35 -3.74 8.03
CA MET A 152 0.06 -4.58 9.15
C MET A 152 -0.28 -6.07 8.91
N THR A 153 -1.39 -6.36 8.23
CA THR A 153 -1.76 -7.71 7.77
C THR A 153 -0.65 -8.32 6.91
N LEU A 154 -0.22 -7.64 5.85
CA LEU A 154 0.87 -8.14 4.99
C LEU A 154 2.19 -8.24 5.76
N ARG A 155 2.46 -7.29 6.65
CA ARG A 155 3.65 -7.28 7.50
C ARG A 155 3.75 -8.52 8.38
N PHE A 156 2.66 -8.90 9.05
CA PHE A 156 2.66 -10.07 9.93
C PHE A 156 2.55 -11.40 9.18
N ILE A 157 1.86 -11.45 8.04
CA ILE A 157 1.95 -12.61 7.14
C ILE A 157 3.40 -12.82 6.69
N GLY A 158 4.05 -11.76 6.22
CA GLY A 158 5.47 -11.78 5.83
C GLY A 158 6.37 -12.23 6.99
N LEU A 159 6.18 -11.68 8.19
CA LEU A 159 6.92 -12.09 9.39
C LEU A 159 6.81 -13.59 9.67
N VAL A 160 5.60 -14.14 9.70
CA VAL A 160 5.41 -15.57 9.97
C VAL A 160 6.07 -16.42 8.89
N MET A 161 5.95 -16.02 7.62
CA MET A 161 6.58 -16.73 6.50
C MET A 161 8.12 -16.63 6.53
N ASP A 162 8.67 -15.50 6.95
CA ASP A 162 10.11 -15.32 7.13
C ASP A 162 10.65 -16.14 8.31
N VAL A 163 9.90 -16.26 9.42
CA VAL A 163 10.22 -17.17 10.53
C VAL A 163 10.14 -18.62 10.07
N TYR A 164 9.11 -18.97 9.28
CA TYR A 164 8.96 -20.30 8.69
C TYR A 164 10.18 -20.69 7.84
N ASP A 165 10.65 -19.77 6.98
CA ASP A 165 11.86 -20.00 6.20
C ASP A 165 13.13 -20.06 7.06
N GLY A 166 13.20 -19.28 8.15
CA GLY A 166 14.33 -19.28 9.09
C GLY A 166 14.59 -20.61 9.79
N HIS A 167 13.61 -21.52 9.81
CA HIS A 167 13.74 -22.88 10.35
C HIS A 167 14.23 -23.90 9.32
N LYS A 168 14.41 -23.49 8.07
CA LYS A 168 14.94 -24.35 7.01
C LYS A 168 16.44 -24.12 6.83
N PRO A 169 17.20 -25.14 6.42
CA PRO A 169 18.61 -24.95 6.09
C PRO A 169 18.75 -24.01 4.88
N ALA A 170 19.73 -23.12 4.92
CA ALA A 170 19.95 -22.11 3.87
C ALA A 170 20.16 -22.72 2.47
N SER A 171 20.65 -23.96 2.37
CA SER A 171 20.81 -24.69 1.11
C SER A 171 19.49 -25.07 0.43
N LYS A 172 18.38 -25.10 1.18
CA LYS A 172 17.02 -25.38 0.66
C LYS A 172 16.23 -24.09 0.38
N LEU A 173 16.83 -22.93 0.60
CA LEU A 173 16.18 -21.64 0.44
C LEU A 173 16.67 -20.97 -0.85
N GLU A 174 15.74 -20.32 -1.54
CA GLU A 174 16.06 -19.45 -2.66
C GLU A 174 16.76 -18.16 -2.15
N THR A 175 17.54 -17.50 -3.00
CA THR A 175 18.31 -16.30 -2.62
C THR A 175 17.45 -15.22 -1.96
N TYR A 176 16.22 -15.01 -2.44
CA TYR A 176 15.32 -14.00 -1.87
C TYR A 176 14.78 -14.40 -0.49
N GLN A 177 14.65 -15.70 -0.20
CA GLN A 177 14.22 -16.19 1.10
C GLN A 177 15.35 -16.06 2.11
N VAL A 178 16.59 -16.37 1.70
CA VAL A 178 17.77 -16.20 2.55
C VAL A 178 17.92 -14.75 3.05
N GLN A 179 17.55 -13.77 2.23
CA GLN A 179 17.64 -12.34 2.57
C GLN A 179 16.66 -11.89 3.65
N THR A 180 15.51 -12.55 3.80
CA THR A 180 14.46 -12.15 4.75
C THR A 180 14.26 -13.15 5.89
N ALA A 181 14.74 -14.38 5.74
CA ALA A 181 14.58 -15.47 6.71
C ALA A 181 15.00 -15.08 8.14
N ILE A 182 14.11 -15.31 9.09
CA ILE A 182 14.29 -14.98 10.50
C ILE A 182 14.66 -16.24 11.29
N LYS A 183 15.97 -16.43 11.49
CA LYS A 183 16.50 -17.60 12.23
C LYS A 183 16.17 -17.58 13.72
N LYS A 184 16.26 -16.40 14.35
CA LYS A 184 15.88 -16.18 15.75
C LYS A 184 14.51 -15.51 15.78
N PRO A 185 13.43 -16.19 16.18
CA PRO A 185 12.11 -15.59 16.30
C PRO A 185 12.14 -14.34 17.20
N PRO A 186 11.41 -13.26 16.84
CA PRO A 186 11.29 -12.08 17.68
C PRO A 186 10.48 -12.37 18.95
N ASP A 187 10.75 -11.58 20.00
CA ASP A 187 9.89 -11.55 21.18
C ASP A 187 8.67 -10.62 20.97
N LEU A 188 7.74 -10.62 21.93
CA LEU A 188 6.53 -9.80 21.84
C LEU A 188 6.84 -8.30 21.69
N LEU A 189 7.87 -7.80 22.37
CA LEU A 189 8.27 -6.39 22.33
C LEU A 189 8.79 -6.01 20.95
N GLU A 190 9.60 -6.85 20.33
CA GLU A 190 10.10 -6.65 18.97
C GLU A 190 8.99 -6.71 17.92
N ILE A 191 8.03 -7.64 18.05
CA ILE A 191 6.87 -7.70 17.15
C ILE A 191 6.01 -6.45 17.31
N ALA A 192 5.77 -6.01 18.55
CA ALA A 192 5.02 -4.80 18.82
C ALA A 192 5.72 -3.56 18.24
N ALA A 193 7.04 -3.46 18.39
CA ALA A 193 7.83 -2.37 17.83
C ALA A 193 7.83 -2.38 16.30
N PHE A 194 7.87 -3.55 15.68
CA PHE A 194 7.78 -3.71 14.23
C PHE A 194 6.38 -3.40 13.69
N GLY A 195 5.33 -3.79 14.41
CA GLY A 195 3.94 -3.44 14.12
C GLY A 195 3.73 -1.93 14.22
N TYR A 196 4.09 -1.34 15.36
CA TYR A 196 3.91 0.08 15.65
C TYR A 196 5.02 0.99 15.14
N PHE A 197 5.87 0.52 14.24
CA PHE A 197 6.86 1.38 13.61
C PHE A 197 6.15 2.43 12.74
N PHE A 198 5.99 3.63 13.30
CA PHE A 198 5.14 4.69 12.76
C PHE A 198 5.55 5.14 11.35
N CYS A 199 6.80 4.87 10.94
CA CYS A 199 7.32 5.23 9.63
C CYS A 199 6.91 4.34 8.47
N GLY A 200 6.23 3.23 8.75
CA GLY A 200 5.74 2.33 7.70
C GLY A 200 4.37 1.75 7.97
N THR A 201 3.79 1.98 9.16
CA THR A 201 2.57 1.28 9.57
C THR A 201 1.29 1.94 9.08
N PHE A 202 1.28 3.26 8.86
CA PHE A 202 0.04 3.96 8.55
C PHE A 202 -0.38 3.79 7.10
N THR A 203 0.57 3.81 6.18
CA THR A 203 0.33 3.77 4.73
C THR A 203 1.46 3.08 3.95
N GLY A 204 2.32 2.32 4.63
CA GLY A 204 3.58 1.83 4.05
C GLY A 204 4.74 2.82 4.18
N PRO A 205 5.94 2.47 3.66
CA PRO A 205 6.24 1.29 2.84
C PRO A 205 6.21 -0.03 3.63
N LEU A 206 5.93 -1.13 2.92
CA LEU A 206 6.09 -2.49 3.45
C LEU A 206 7.54 -2.98 3.31
N PHE A 207 8.11 -3.52 4.39
CA PHE A 207 9.46 -4.08 4.42
C PHE A 207 9.55 -5.22 5.45
N PRO A 208 10.51 -6.16 5.32
CA PRO A 208 10.63 -7.32 6.21
C PRO A 208 11.24 -6.97 7.57
N LEU A 209 11.01 -7.83 8.57
CA LEU A 209 11.58 -7.67 9.92
C LEU A 209 13.12 -7.64 9.89
N SER A 210 13.77 -8.36 8.98
CA SER A 210 15.23 -8.35 8.84
C SER A 210 15.78 -6.94 8.63
N ARG A 211 15.10 -6.13 7.80
CA ARG A 211 15.46 -4.72 7.56
C ARG A 211 15.21 -3.85 8.79
N PHE A 212 14.12 -4.09 9.52
CA PHE A 212 13.87 -3.41 10.80
C PHE A 212 14.97 -3.69 11.82
N ARG A 213 15.39 -4.96 11.95
CA ARG A 213 16.50 -5.38 12.81
C ARG A 213 17.81 -4.69 12.45
N SER A 214 18.18 -4.68 11.16
CA SER A 214 19.36 -3.97 10.66
C SER A 214 19.33 -2.47 10.97
N PHE A 215 18.15 -1.85 10.90
CA PHE A 215 17.96 -0.46 11.28
C PHE A 215 18.16 -0.22 12.78
N VAL A 216 17.54 -1.02 13.64
CA VAL A 216 17.67 -0.91 15.11
C VAL A 216 19.11 -1.19 15.55
N ALA A 217 19.81 -2.12 14.90
CA ALA A 217 21.21 -2.44 15.12
C ALA A 217 22.19 -1.35 14.60
N GLY A 218 21.69 -0.36 13.85
CA GLY A 218 22.51 0.71 13.30
C GLY A 218 23.47 0.23 12.21
N GLU A 219 23.07 -0.76 11.40
CA GLU A 219 23.86 -1.26 10.26
C GLU A 219 23.89 -0.29 9.08
N TYR A 220 22.89 0.59 9.01
CA TYR A 220 22.78 1.57 7.93
C TYR A 220 23.49 2.90 8.22
N LEU A 221 24.13 3.01 9.38
CA LEU A 221 24.94 4.15 9.74
C LEU A 221 26.27 4.17 8.98
N ASP A 222 26.96 5.28 9.06
CA ASP A 222 28.34 5.34 8.61
C ASP A 222 29.30 4.62 9.58
N ASN A 223 30.59 4.65 9.24
CA ASN A 223 31.63 3.98 10.03
C ASN A 223 31.80 4.59 11.43
N LYS A 224 31.33 5.82 11.65
CA LYS A 224 31.37 6.52 12.94
C LYS A 224 30.08 6.32 13.75
N LYS A 225 29.15 5.48 13.28
CA LYS A 225 27.80 5.33 13.84
C LYS A 225 27.00 6.64 13.80
N GLU A 226 27.32 7.49 12.83
CA GLU A 226 26.61 8.72 12.53
C GLU A 226 25.72 8.51 11.30
N VAL A 227 24.70 9.36 11.19
CA VAL A 227 23.79 9.31 10.04
C VAL A 227 24.51 9.85 8.82
N ARG A 228 24.48 9.07 7.73
CA ARG A 228 25.10 9.45 6.46
C ARG A 228 24.48 10.71 5.90
N VAL A 229 25.28 11.76 5.75
CA VAL A 229 24.88 13.06 5.19
C VAL A 229 24.39 12.94 3.75
N SER A 230 24.89 11.95 3.00
CA SER A 230 24.49 11.65 1.62
C SER A 230 23.01 11.34 1.47
N GLY A 231 22.29 11.03 2.56
CA GLY A 231 20.86 10.83 2.55
C GLY A 231 20.09 12.12 2.28
N PHE A 232 20.58 13.26 2.79
CA PHE A 232 19.83 14.51 2.89
C PHE A 232 19.18 14.94 1.58
N MET A 233 19.99 15.05 0.51
CA MET A 233 19.53 15.51 -0.79
C MET A 233 18.47 14.58 -1.41
N PRO A 234 18.64 13.24 -1.42
CA PRO A 234 17.60 12.30 -1.82
C PRO A 234 16.24 12.51 -1.14
N SER A 235 16.20 12.73 0.18
CA SER A 235 14.91 12.93 0.85
C SER A 235 14.33 14.32 0.65
N LEU A 236 15.17 15.36 0.60
CA LEU A 236 14.71 16.70 0.23
C LEU A 236 14.11 16.68 -1.17
N GLY A 237 14.75 16.01 -2.12
CA GLY A 237 14.22 15.84 -3.48
C GLY A 237 12.88 15.11 -3.51
N ARG A 238 12.69 14.08 -2.68
CA ARG A 238 11.39 13.41 -2.52
C ARG A 238 10.35 14.36 -1.94
N PHE A 239 10.67 15.08 -0.87
CA PHE A 239 9.78 16.05 -0.24
C PHE A 239 9.30 17.11 -1.25
N VAL A 240 10.23 17.71 -2.00
CA VAL A 240 9.91 18.68 -3.05
C VAL A 240 9.03 18.06 -4.13
N ALA A 241 9.33 16.83 -4.56
CA ALA A 241 8.48 16.12 -5.51
C ALA A 241 7.06 15.91 -4.96
N ALA A 242 6.90 15.49 -3.71
CA ALA A 242 5.59 15.34 -3.08
C ALA A 242 4.81 16.68 -3.04
N CYS A 243 5.46 17.78 -2.65
CA CYS A 243 4.84 19.10 -2.70
C CYS A 243 4.46 19.51 -4.14
N PHE A 244 5.28 19.17 -5.13
CA PHE A 244 4.98 19.46 -6.53
C PHE A 244 3.75 18.69 -7.02
N TYR A 245 3.69 17.37 -6.78
CA TYR A 245 2.51 16.55 -7.11
C TYR A 245 1.26 17.01 -6.34
N ALA A 246 1.43 17.53 -5.12
CA ALA A 246 0.35 18.14 -4.34
C ALA A 246 -0.36 19.27 -5.05
N ILE A 247 0.45 20.22 -5.48
CA ILE A 247 -0.02 21.48 -6.06
C ILE A 247 -0.70 21.15 -7.38
N ILE A 248 -0.08 20.26 -8.18
CA ILE A 248 -0.65 19.81 -9.44
C ILE A 248 -1.98 19.05 -9.23
N TYR A 249 -2.08 18.21 -8.21
CA TYR A 249 -3.32 17.53 -7.86
C TYR A 249 -4.43 18.50 -7.51
N HIS A 250 -4.20 19.37 -6.52
CA HIS A 250 -5.21 20.33 -6.08
C HIS A 250 -5.59 21.28 -7.22
N TRP A 251 -4.63 21.67 -8.05
CA TRP A 251 -4.93 22.44 -9.26
C TRP A 251 -5.79 21.65 -10.24
N GLY A 252 -5.50 20.37 -10.49
CA GLY A 252 -6.31 19.48 -11.33
C GLY A 252 -7.76 19.33 -10.85
N VAL A 253 -7.95 19.09 -9.55
CA VAL A 253 -9.28 18.96 -8.91
C VAL A 253 -10.11 20.24 -9.04
N LEU A 254 -9.49 21.42 -9.06
CA LEU A 254 -10.21 22.69 -9.30
C LEU A 254 -10.86 22.74 -10.68
N TRP A 255 -10.26 22.10 -11.69
CA TRP A 255 -10.78 22.07 -13.06
C TRP A 255 -11.70 20.87 -13.31
N ILE A 256 -11.31 19.69 -12.79
CA ILE A 256 -12.03 18.43 -12.98
C ILE A 256 -12.20 17.77 -11.62
N PRO A 257 -13.30 18.06 -10.90
CA PRO A 257 -13.58 17.44 -9.60
C PRO A 257 -13.76 15.93 -9.71
N ASN A 258 -13.36 15.17 -8.70
CA ASN A 258 -13.47 13.70 -8.71
C ASN A 258 -14.92 13.20 -8.85
N GLU A 259 -15.89 14.00 -8.37
CA GLU A 259 -17.31 13.72 -8.51
C GLU A 259 -17.77 13.73 -9.97
N TYR A 260 -17.07 14.47 -10.84
CA TYR A 260 -17.38 14.53 -12.27
C TYR A 260 -17.30 13.14 -12.91
N PHE A 261 -16.29 12.35 -12.56
CA PHE A 261 -16.10 11.00 -13.11
C PHE A 261 -17.19 10.00 -12.73
N ASN A 262 -18.03 10.34 -11.74
CA ASN A 262 -19.19 9.55 -11.33
C ASN A 262 -20.53 10.24 -11.69
N SER A 263 -20.48 11.32 -12.47
CA SER A 263 -21.65 12.08 -12.88
C SER A 263 -22.31 11.46 -14.13
N PRO A 264 -23.65 11.55 -14.28
CA PRO A 264 -24.32 11.15 -15.52
C PRO A 264 -23.78 11.85 -16.76
N GLN A 265 -23.34 13.09 -16.62
CA GLN A 265 -22.74 13.90 -17.69
C GLN A 265 -21.48 13.22 -18.23
N PHE A 266 -20.60 12.76 -17.35
CA PHE A 266 -19.42 12.01 -17.74
C PHE A 266 -19.78 10.74 -18.53
N PHE A 267 -20.74 9.93 -18.06
CA PHE A 267 -21.13 8.69 -18.74
C PHE A 267 -21.78 8.91 -20.12
N VAL A 268 -22.54 9.99 -20.30
CA VAL A 268 -23.13 10.35 -21.61
C VAL A 268 -22.05 10.84 -22.57
N SER A 269 -21.09 11.64 -22.08
CA SER A 269 -19.96 12.13 -22.87
C SER A 269 -18.87 11.08 -23.10
N PHE A 270 -18.86 9.98 -22.34
CA PHE A 270 -17.87 8.91 -22.43
C PHE A 270 -17.83 8.23 -23.80
N SER A 271 -18.96 8.17 -24.51
CA SER A 271 -19.03 7.65 -25.88
C SER A 271 -18.49 8.62 -26.93
N ILE A 272 -18.30 9.90 -26.57
CA ILE A 272 -18.02 11.01 -27.51
C ILE A 272 -16.61 11.60 -27.30
N ASN A 273 -15.98 11.37 -26.14
CA ASN A 273 -14.66 11.93 -25.84
C ASN A 273 -13.55 10.87 -25.70
N SER A 274 -12.85 10.71 -26.82
CA SER A 274 -11.46 10.32 -27.10
C SER A 274 -10.49 9.93 -25.96
N PRO A 275 -9.41 9.17 -26.28
CA PRO A 275 -8.25 8.90 -25.43
C PRO A 275 -7.80 10.06 -24.51
N CYS A 276 -7.96 11.31 -24.94
CA CYS A 276 -7.69 12.51 -24.15
C CYS A 276 -8.49 12.61 -22.84
N THR A 277 -9.74 12.13 -22.79
CA THR A 277 -10.53 12.12 -21.56
C THR A 277 -10.06 11.04 -20.61
N LEU A 278 -9.73 9.85 -21.13
CA LEU A 278 -9.13 8.77 -20.33
C LEU A 278 -7.75 9.15 -19.79
N ILE A 279 -6.95 9.86 -20.59
CA ILE A 279 -5.66 10.42 -20.16
C ILE A 279 -5.88 11.52 -19.12
N SER A 280 -6.89 12.39 -19.30
CA SER A 280 -7.21 13.43 -18.29
C SER A 280 -7.75 12.82 -16.99
N MET A 281 -8.47 11.69 -17.07
CA MET A 281 -8.91 10.92 -15.92
C MET A 281 -7.74 10.26 -15.21
N GLU A 282 -6.89 9.53 -15.94
CA GLU A 282 -5.66 8.95 -15.40
C GLU A 282 -4.83 10.04 -14.73
N SER A 283 -4.60 11.16 -15.41
CA SER A 283 -3.82 12.27 -14.86
C SER A 283 -4.47 12.95 -13.65
N ASN A 284 -5.78 12.79 -13.38
CA ASN A 284 -6.40 13.28 -12.14
C ASN A 284 -6.48 12.19 -11.05
N LEU A 285 -6.65 10.92 -11.42
CA LEU A 285 -6.78 9.77 -10.51
C LEU A 285 -5.43 9.19 -10.06
N ASP A 286 -4.41 9.19 -10.92
CA ASP A 286 -3.00 9.06 -10.53
C ASP A 286 -2.61 10.14 -9.51
N ARG A 287 -3.33 11.27 -9.57
CA ARG A 287 -3.16 12.36 -8.62
C ARG A 287 -4.07 12.23 -7.39
N ASP A 288 -5.11 11.40 -7.40
CA ASP A 288 -5.80 10.95 -6.17
C ASP A 288 -5.00 9.90 -5.40
N LEU A 289 -4.03 9.23 -6.05
CA LEU A 289 -2.97 8.45 -5.40
C LEU A 289 -1.91 9.35 -4.75
N VAL A 290 -2.09 10.68 -4.74
CA VAL A 290 -1.16 11.63 -4.13
C VAL A 290 -1.00 11.41 -2.63
N PRO A 291 -1.94 10.89 -1.81
CA PRO A 291 -1.66 10.25 -0.53
C PRO A 291 -0.59 9.16 -0.61
N THR A 292 -0.60 8.29 -1.62
CA THR A 292 0.44 7.28 -1.85
C THR A 292 1.78 7.88 -2.31
N TYR A 293 1.78 9.02 -3.00
CA TYR A 293 3.00 9.81 -3.26
C TYR A 293 3.48 10.58 -2.02
N TYR A 294 2.53 11.00 -1.18
CA TYR A 294 2.72 11.79 0.01
C TYR A 294 3.36 10.94 1.10
N VAL A 295 2.70 9.88 1.54
CA VAL A 295 2.98 9.33 2.86
C VAL A 295 4.32 8.58 2.97
N PRO A 296 4.80 7.83 1.97
CA PRO A 296 6.15 7.25 2.02
C PRO A 296 7.26 8.30 1.96
N ILE A 297 6.95 9.49 1.42
CA ILE A 297 7.88 10.61 1.29
C ILE A 297 8.00 11.41 2.60
N TYR A 298 6.99 11.35 3.48
CA TYR A 298 7.01 12.11 4.74
C TYR A 298 7.90 11.51 5.85
N PHE A 299 8.44 10.29 5.72
CA PHE A 299 9.36 9.74 6.73
C PHE A 299 10.85 9.96 6.43
N CYS A 300 11.14 10.42 5.21
CA CYS A 300 12.48 10.43 4.64
C CYS A 300 13.42 11.51 5.23
N LEU A 301 12.91 12.62 5.77
CA LEU A 301 13.76 13.66 6.38
C LEU A 301 14.35 13.27 7.74
N ALA A 302 13.82 12.25 8.40
CA ALA A 302 14.27 11.88 9.73
C ALA A 302 14.83 10.45 9.84
N PHE A 303 14.52 9.56 8.88
CA PHE A 303 14.98 8.16 8.85
C PHE A 303 15.73 7.78 7.58
N TYR A 304 16.64 8.64 7.11
CA TYR A 304 17.57 8.30 6.01
C TYR A 304 18.09 6.87 6.15
N SER A 305 18.58 6.50 7.34
CA SER A 305 19.26 5.22 7.57
C SER A 305 18.46 3.99 7.09
N ILE A 306 17.16 3.82 7.39
CA ILE A 306 16.46 2.58 6.96
C ILE A 306 16.32 2.45 5.44
N ALA A 307 16.32 3.59 4.73
CA ALA A 307 16.28 3.63 3.27
C ALA A 307 17.65 3.37 2.62
N TYR A 308 18.74 3.36 3.38
CA TYR A 308 20.05 3.04 2.84
C TYR A 308 20.07 1.61 2.28
N ASN A 309 20.71 1.46 1.13
CA ASN A 309 20.74 0.20 0.39
C ASN A 309 22.12 -0.05 -0.24
N GLY A 310 23.19 0.30 0.48
CA GLY A 310 24.56 0.12 0.03
C GLY A 310 24.97 1.11 -1.07
N LYS A 311 26.04 0.79 -1.79
CA LYS A 311 26.60 1.62 -2.87
C LYS A 311 26.28 1.08 -4.25
N ASP A 312 26.11 1.98 -5.22
CA ASP A 312 26.01 1.64 -6.64
C ASP A 312 27.36 1.27 -7.26
N SER A 313 27.35 0.87 -8.54
CA SER A 313 28.57 0.52 -9.29
C SER A 313 29.53 1.69 -9.47
N ARG A 314 29.08 2.93 -9.21
CA ARG A 314 29.87 4.16 -9.27
C ARG A 314 30.36 4.59 -7.87
N GLY A 315 30.04 3.82 -6.82
CA GLY A 315 30.44 4.10 -5.44
C GLY A 315 29.55 5.08 -4.68
N ASN A 316 28.42 5.51 -5.26
CA ASN A 316 27.46 6.42 -4.62
C ASN A 316 26.49 5.66 -3.72
N ASP A 317 26.12 6.28 -2.60
CA ASP A 317 25.13 5.72 -1.66
C ASP A 317 23.74 5.65 -2.30
N ARG A 318 23.10 4.48 -2.21
CA ARG A 318 21.71 4.26 -2.65
C ARG A 318 20.75 4.41 -1.48
N TRP A 319 19.64 5.08 -1.74
CA TRP A 319 18.60 5.39 -0.76
C TRP A 319 17.23 4.79 -1.10
N ASP A 320 17.23 3.65 -1.80
CA ASP A 320 16.02 3.00 -2.32
C ASP A 320 15.55 1.76 -1.53
N GLY A 321 16.11 1.52 -0.33
CA GLY A 321 15.87 0.30 0.46
C GLY A 321 14.45 0.12 1.00
N VAL A 322 13.70 1.22 1.14
CA VAL A 322 12.26 1.22 1.49
C VAL A 322 11.46 2.13 0.54
N ARG A 323 11.93 2.29 -0.70
CA ARG A 323 11.22 3.10 -1.69
C ARG A 323 9.90 2.43 -2.03
N ASP A 324 8.79 3.14 -1.84
CA ASP A 324 7.46 2.64 -2.21
C ASP A 324 7.02 3.07 -3.61
N VAL A 325 7.49 4.24 -4.06
CA VAL A 325 7.20 4.76 -5.40
C VAL A 325 8.48 5.13 -6.13
N HIS A 326 8.62 4.67 -7.37
CA HIS A 326 9.72 5.00 -8.27
C HIS A 326 9.29 6.03 -9.31
N ILE A 327 9.23 7.31 -8.90
CA ILE A 327 8.76 8.46 -9.71
C ILE A 327 9.26 8.44 -11.16
N ILE A 328 10.57 8.33 -11.39
CA ILE A 328 11.12 8.33 -12.76
C ILE A 328 10.59 7.17 -13.62
N LYS A 329 10.44 5.98 -13.03
CA LYS A 329 9.94 4.80 -13.75
C LYS A 329 8.42 4.88 -13.93
N TRP A 330 7.71 5.51 -13.00
CA TRP A 330 6.28 5.80 -13.12
C TRP A 330 5.99 6.74 -14.29
N GLU A 331 6.70 7.89 -14.34
CA GLU A 331 6.46 8.94 -15.34
C GLU A 331 7.01 8.59 -16.73
N PHE A 332 8.19 7.97 -16.78
CA PHE A 332 8.90 7.72 -18.05
C PHE A 332 8.90 6.25 -18.48
N GLY A 333 8.28 5.35 -17.71
CA GLY A 333 8.09 3.95 -18.08
C GLY A 333 7.19 3.82 -19.32
N LEU A 334 7.56 2.93 -20.23
CA LEU A 334 6.89 2.76 -21.54
C LEU A 334 5.98 1.54 -21.61
N ASP A 335 5.87 0.81 -20.51
CA ASP A 335 5.21 -0.48 -20.46
C ASP A 335 4.57 -0.74 -19.09
N PHE A 336 3.61 -1.67 -19.05
CA PHE A 336 2.88 -2.01 -17.83
C PHE A 336 3.78 -2.64 -16.77
N GLN A 337 4.84 -3.34 -17.17
CA GLN A 337 5.84 -3.86 -16.22
C GLN A 337 6.53 -2.72 -15.46
N SER A 338 6.85 -1.61 -16.13
CA SER A 338 7.42 -0.42 -15.49
C SER A 338 6.45 0.20 -14.48
N VAL A 339 5.15 0.24 -14.79
CA VAL A 339 4.09 0.74 -13.88
C VAL A 339 4.04 -0.11 -12.61
N ILE A 340 3.94 -1.44 -12.74
CA ILE A 340 3.89 -2.37 -11.58
C ILE A 340 5.17 -2.26 -10.72
N GLU A 341 6.33 -2.13 -11.35
CA GLU A 341 7.61 -2.02 -10.64
C GLU A 341 7.85 -0.64 -10.02
N SER A 342 6.99 0.35 -10.27
CA SER A 342 7.16 1.72 -9.80
C SER A 342 6.13 2.17 -8.77
N PHE A 343 5.05 1.44 -8.55
CA PHE A 343 4.03 1.77 -7.56
C PHE A 343 3.89 0.69 -6.50
N ASN A 344 3.66 1.10 -5.24
CA ASN A 344 3.50 0.22 -4.07
C ASN A 344 4.58 -0.89 -4.04
N VAL A 345 5.84 -0.48 -4.23
CA VAL A 345 6.98 -1.37 -4.46
C VAL A 345 7.18 -2.34 -3.30
N GLY A 346 6.90 -1.93 -2.07
CA GLY A 346 6.96 -2.82 -0.90
C GLY A 346 5.94 -3.97 -1.00
N THR A 347 4.69 -3.65 -1.31
CA THR A 347 3.61 -4.65 -1.48
C THR A 347 3.85 -5.53 -2.70
N ASN A 348 4.31 -4.96 -3.82
CA ASN A 348 4.70 -5.72 -5.00
C ASN A 348 5.87 -6.68 -4.72
N THR A 349 6.84 -6.26 -3.90
CA THR A 349 7.93 -7.12 -3.44
C THR A 349 7.41 -8.25 -2.55
N PHE A 350 6.47 -7.96 -1.64
CA PHE A 350 5.79 -8.97 -0.85
C PHE A 350 5.05 -9.97 -1.75
N ALA A 351 4.18 -9.51 -2.65
CA ALA A 351 3.41 -10.37 -3.54
C ALA A 351 4.31 -11.24 -4.41
N LYS A 352 5.41 -10.68 -4.93
CA LYS A 352 6.40 -11.42 -5.72
C LYS A 352 7.10 -12.53 -4.93
N ASN A 353 7.58 -12.23 -3.73
CA ASN A 353 8.42 -13.14 -2.93
C ASN A 353 7.61 -14.11 -2.06
N HIS A 354 6.48 -13.67 -1.52
CA HIS A 354 5.66 -14.45 -0.58
C HIS A 354 4.53 -15.21 -1.27
N LEU A 355 4.08 -14.77 -2.47
CA LEU A 355 2.99 -15.44 -3.20
C LEU A 355 3.49 -16.00 -4.53
N TYR A 356 3.76 -15.14 -5.52
CA TYR A 356 4.03 -15.54 -6.90
C TYR A 356 5.17 -16.56 -7.02
N ARG A 357 6.33 -16.31 -6.40
CA ARG A 357 7.48 -17.24 -6.46
C ARG A 357 7.23 -18.53 -5.70
N ARG A 358 6.36 -18.53 -4.68
CA ARG A 358 6.02 -19.73 -3.92
C ARG A 358 4.98 -20.60 -4.62
N LEU A 359 4.22 -20.04 -5.56
CA LEU A 359 3.28 -20.78 -6.42
C LEU A 359 3.96 -21.50 -7.60
N ARG A 360 5.30 -21.48 -7.70
CA ARG A 360 6.07 -22.15 -8.77
C ARG A 360 5.78 -23.65 -8.89
N TRP A 361 5.36 -24.30 -7.81
CA TRP A 361 4.97 -25.73 -7.82
C TRP A 361 3.77 -26.02 -8.74
N LEU A 362 2.96 -25.02 -9.10
CA LEU A 362 1.87 -25.15 -10.08
C LEU A 362 2.38 -25.41 -11.51
N GLY A 363 3.68 -25.23 -11.78
CA GLY A 363 4.27 -25.42 -13.11
C GLY A 363 3.85 -24.39 -14.17
N ASN A 364 2.92 -23.48 -13.87
CA ASN A 364 2.41 -22.49 -14.82
C ASN A 364 2.53 -21.06 -14.28
N ARG A 365 3.30 -20.24 -15.00
CA ARG A 365 3.52 -18.81 -14.67
C ARG A 365 2.24 -17.98 -14.76
N ILE A 366 1.33 -18.33 -15.68
CA ILE A 366 0.06 -17.63 -15.89
C ILE A 366 -0.84 -17.83 -14.67
N TYR A 367 -1.00 -19.07 -14.21
CA TYR A 367 -1.78 -19.37 -13.00
C TYR A 367 -1.17 -18.74 -11.75
N SER A 368 0.16 -18.81 -11.61
CA SER A 368 0.86 -18.15 -10.49
C SER A 368 0.60 -16.63 -10.47
N HIS A 369 0.61 -15.99 -11.65
CA HIS A 369 0.34 -14.56 -11.78
C HIS A 369 -1.12 -14.23 -11.45
N LEU A 370 -2.07 -14.96 -12.04
CA LEU A 370 -3.51 -14.76 -11.83
C LEU A 370 -3.89 -14.94 -10.35
N ILE A 371 -3.42 -15.99 -9.69
CA ILE A 371 -3.70 -16.23 -8.26
C ILE A 371 -3.12 -15.12 -7.39
N THR A 372 -1.93 -14.62 -7.73
CA THR A 372 -1.32 -13.50 -6.99
C THR A 372 -2.15 -12.23 -7.10
N LEU A 373 -2.68 -11.93 -8.29
CA LEU A 373 -3.52 -10.75 -8.52
C LEU A 373 -4.91 -10.89 -7.88
N ILE A 374 -5.49 -12.09 -7.88
CA ILE A 374 -6.73 -12.37 -7.14
C ILE A 374 -6.51 -12.17 -5.64
N TYR A 375 -5.37 -12.63 -5.11
CA TYR A 375 -5.03 -12.41 -3.71
C TYR A 375 -4.94 -10.91 -3.37
N LEU A 376 -4.29 -10.12 -4.23
CA LEU A 376 -4.22 -8.66 -4.04
C LEU A 376 -5.60 -8.01 -4.11
N ALA A 377 -6.47 -8.44 -5.03
CA ALA A 377 -7.86 -7.98 -5.09
C ALA A 377 -8.62 -8.24 -3.78
N ILE A 378 -8.49 -9.45 -3.22
CA ILE A 378 -9.09 -9.82 -1.93
C ILE A 378 -8.51 -8.97 -0.79
N TRP A 379 -7.20 -8.74 -0.78
CA TRP A 379 -6.56 -7.89 0.23
C TRP A 379 -7.06 -6.44 0.20
N HIS A 380 -7.47 -5.93 -0.97
CA HIS A 380 -8.06 -4.60 -1.11
C HIS A 380 -9.51 -4.49 -0.62
N GLY A 381 -10.30 -5.58 -0.66
CA GLY A 381 -11.66 -5.61 -0.12
C GLY A 381 -12.66 -6.35 -1.00
N TYR A 382 -13.96 -6.13 -0.75
CA TYR A 382 -15.04 -6.85 -1.44
C TYR A 382 -15.59 -6.14 -2.68
N HIS A 383 -15.18 -4.90 -2.92
CA HIS A 383 -15.69 -4.13 -4.04
C HIS A 383 -15.28 -4.74 -5.38
N LEU A 384 -16.28 -4.91 -6.27
CA LEU A 384 -16.08 -5.49 -7.60
C LEU A 384 -15.01 -4.75 -8.42
N GLY A 385 -14.88 -3.43 -8.21
CA GLY A 385 -13.86 -2.60 -8.87
C GLY A 385 -12.45 -3.15 -8.71
N TYR A 386 -12.08 -3.64 -7.52
CA TYR A 386 -10.75 -4.22 -7.28
C TYR A 386 -10.50 -5.46 -8.14
N PHE A 387 -11.47 -6.37 -8.22
CA PHE A 387 -11.33 -7.59 -9.03
C PHE A 387 -11.19 -7.27 -10.52
N ILE A 388 -11.95 -6.30 -11.01
CA ILE A 388 -11.87 -5.87 -12.41
C ILE A 388 -10.53 -5.21 -12.69
N LEU A 389 -10.04 -4.34 -11.81
CA LEU A 389 -8.73 -3.70 -11.92
C LEU A 389 -7.61 -4.73 -12.06
N PHE A 390 -7.52 -5.67 -11.11
CA PHE A 390 -6.44 -6.67 -11.10
C PHE A 390 -6.56 -7.66 -12.27
N PHE A 391 -7.77 -7.98 -12.70
CA PHE A 391 -7.97 -8.75 -13.93
C PHE A 391 -7.55 -7.96 -15.18
N PHE A 392 -7.83 -6.65 -15.21
CA PHE A 392 -7.42 -5.78 -16.31
C PHE A 392 -5.89 -5.61 -16.36
N GLU A 393 -5.23 -5.46 -15.20
CA GLU A 393 -3.77 -5.49 -15.09
C GLU A 393 -3.19 -6.79 -15.67
N PHE A 394 -3.77 -7.94 -15.28
CA PHE A 394 -3.38 -9.24 -15.82
C PHE A 394 -3.49 -9.29 -17.35
N ALA A 395 -4.61 -8.83 -17.90
CA ALA A 395 -4.85 -8.79 -19.33
C ALA A 395 -3.85 -7.87 -20.06
N CYS A 396 -3.56 -6.69 -19.51
CA CYS A 396 -2.58 -5.75 -20.05
C CYS A 396 -1.17 -6.36 -20.10
N ILE A 397 -0.75 -7.04 -19.02
CA ILE A 397 0.56 -7.70 -18.97
C ILE A 397 0.65 -8.87 -19.96
N LEU A 398 -0.43 -9.64 -20.14
CA LEU A 398 -0.46 -10.71 -21.14
C LEU A 398 -0.41 -10.13 -22.57
N ALA A 399 -1.21 -9.11 -22.86
CA ALA A 399 -1.23 -8.43 -24.14
C ALA A 399 0.15 -7.84 -24.48
N GLN A 400 0.79 -7.17 -23.52
CA GLN A 400 2.15 -6.65 -23.66
C GLN A 400 3.16 -7.76 -23.97
N LYS A 401 3.12 -8.89 -23.25
CA LYS A 401 4.02 -10.02 -23.49
C LYS A 401 3.85 -10.58 -24.90
N GLN A 402 2.60 -10.75 -25.36
CA GLN A 402 2.33 -11.19 -26.73
C GLN A 402 2.79 -10.18 -27.76
N PHE A 403 2.57 -8.89 -27.53
CA PHE A 403 3.04 -7.81 -28.39
C PHE A 403 4.57 -7.83 -28.53
N TYR A 404 5.31 -7.95 -27.43
CA TYR A 404 6.78 -8.06 -27.47
C TYR A 404 7.27 -9.32 -28.17
N LEU A 405 6.56 -10.45 -28.01
CA LEU A 405 6.87 -11.67 -28.76
C LEU A 405 6.66 -11.47 -30.26
N LEU A 406 5.56 -10.82 -30.69
CA LEU A 406 5.31 -10.52 -32.09
C LEU A 406 6.38 -9.59 -32.68
N LEU A 407 6.77 -8.55 -31.95
CA LEU A 407 7.86 -7.66 -32.35
C LEU A 407 9.19 -8.41 -32.52
N SER A 408 9.49 -9.35 -31.61
CA SER A 408 10.72 -10.14 -31.63
C SER A 408 10.81 -11.10 -32.83
N LYS A 409 9.68 -11.51 -33.42
CA LYS A 409 9.65 -12.41 -34.58
C LYS A 409 10.11 -11.74 -35.87
N SER A 410 10.02 -10.41 -35.97
CA SER A 410 10.46 -9.66 -37.15
C SER A 410 11.81 -8.99 -36.88
N SER A 411 12.90 -9.55 -37.43
CA SER A 411 14.24 -9.01 -37.22
C SER A 411 14.38 -7.58 -37.77
N LYS A 412 13.73 -7.28 -38.90
CA LYS A 412 13.71 -5.94 -39.51
C LYS A 412 13.03 -4.93 -38.58
N LEU A 413 11.83 -5.24 -38.10
CA LEU A 413 11.08 -4.34 -37.21
C LEU A 413 11.81 -4.12 -35.88
N SER A 414 12.35 -5.20 -35.30
CA SER A 414 13.17 -5.13 -34.09
C SER A 414 14.41 -4.24 -34.29
N HIS A 415 15.11 -4.39 -35.42
CA HIS A 415 16.26 -3.55 -35.77
C HIS A 415 15.90 -2.07 -35.93
N TYR A 416 14.79 -1.76 -36.60
CA TYR A 416 14.30 -0.38 -36.74
C TYR A 416 13.91 0.21 -35.39
N LEU A 417 13.14 -0.52 -34.57
CA LEU A 417 12.72 -0.06 -33.24
C LEU A 417 13.89 0.09 -32.25
N ALA A 418 15.00 -0.60 -32.47
CA ALA A 418 16.21 -0.46 -31.67
C ALA A 418 16.96 0.86 -31.92
N GLN A 419 16.70 1.54 -33.04
CA GLN A 419 17.41 2.76 -33.39
C GLN A 419 17.10 3.92 -32.43
N PRO A 420 18.09 4.76 -32.07
CA PRO A 420 17.90 5.87 -31.14
C PRO A 420 16.83 6.88 -31.58
N TYR A 421 16.72 7.14 -32.89
CA TYR A 421 15.74 8.09 -33.45
C TYR A 421 14.28 7.62 -33.31
N MET A 422 14.05 6.33 -33.05
CA MET A 422 12.70 5.80 -32.78
C MET A 422 12.27 6.00 -31.33
N LEU A 423 13.16 6.49 -30.45
CA LEU A 423 12.85 6.68 -29.03
C LEU A 423 11.66 7.63 -28.79
N PRO A 424 11.53 8.79 -29.46
CA PRO A 424 10.38 9.67 -29.27
C PRO A 424 9.06 8.99 -29.65
N LEU A 425 9.04 8.23 -30.76
CA LEU A 425 7.85 7.52 -31.19
C LEU A 425 7.47 6.39 -30.23
N LYS A 426 8.46 5.61 -29.75
CA LYS A 426 8.25 4.59 -28.71
C LYS A 426 7.72 5.20 -27.42
N PHE A 427 8.23 6.39 -27.07
CA PHE A 427 7.82 7.11 -25.88
C PHE A 427 6.35 7.52 -25.96
N ILE A 428 5.97 8.22 -27.04
CA ILE A 428 4.59 8.67 -27.27
C ILE A 428 3.63 7.47 -27.32
N PHE A 429 3.97 6.45 -28.11
CA PHE A 429 3.12 5.26 -28.24
C PHE A 429 2.97 4.53 -26.91
N GLY A 430 4.08 4.24 -26.22
CA GLY A 430 4.07 3.53 -24.94
C GLY A 430 3.28 4.29 -23.88
N ARG A 431 3.51 5.59 -23.72
CA ARG A 431 2.77 6.42 -22.75
C ARG A 431 1.30 6.56 -23.10
N MET A 432 0.96 6.71 -24.38
CA MET A 432 -0.45 6.77 -24.77
C MET A 432 -1.17 5.46 -24.42
N VAL A 433 -0.58 4.32 -24.73
CA VAL A 433 -1.15 3.00 -24.39
C VAL A 433 -1.28 2.84 -22.87
N VAL A 434 -0.20 3.11 -22.13
CA VAL A 434 -0.18 2.98 -20.66
C VAL A 434 -1.21 3.90 -20.01
N ASN A 435 -1.21 5.20 -20.30
CA ASN A 435 -2.11 6.16 -19.65
C ASN A 435 -3.58 5.90 -20.00
N VAL A 436 -3.90 5.55 -21.25
CA VAL A 436 -5.28 5.23 -21.64
C VAL A 436 -5.76 3.96 -20.92
N SER A 437 -4.94 2.91 -20.91
CA SER A 437 -5.27 1.67 -20.19
C SER A 437 -5.39 1.90 -18.70
N MET A 438 -4.47 2.64 -18.08
CA MET A 438 -4.54 2.99 -16.66
C MET A 438 -5.79 3.83 -16.35
N GLY A 439 -6.17 4.79 -17.19
CA GLY A 439 -7.41 5.54 -17.04
C GLY A 439 -8.66 4.65 -17.01
N ILE A 440 -8.70 3.60 -17.85
CA ILE A 440 -9.76 2.57 -17.82
C ILE A 440 -9.70 1.77 -16.51
N GLY A 441 -8.49 1.39 -16.08
CA GLY A 441 -8.26 0.72 -14.79
C GLY A 441 -8.78 1.57 -13.63
N PHE A 442 -8.43 2.85 -13.55
CA PHE A 442 -8.82 3.74 -12.47
C PHE A 442 -10.30 4.08 -12.45
N LEU A 443 -10.98 4.07 -13.60
CA LEU A 443 -12.44 4.19 -13.65
C LEU A 443 -13.11 3.13 -12.76
N THR A 444 -12.52 1.93 -12.64
CA THR A 444 -13.07 0.87 -11.80
C THR A 444 -13.07 1.21 -10.30
N PHE A 445 -12.20 2.11 -9.82
CA PHE A 445 -12.22 2.62 -8.44
C PHE A 445 -13.36 3.62 -8.21
N GLY A 446 -13.67 4.49 -9.18
CA GLY A 446 -14.88 5.34 -9.11
C GLY A 446 -16.17 4.51 -9.07
N LEU A 447 -16.13 3.35 -9.73
CA LEU A 447 -17.23 2.39 -9.85
C LEU A 447 -17.37 1.40 -8.67
N ILE A 448 -16.66 1.64 -7.56
CA ILE A 448 -16.81 0.93 -6.26
C ILE A 448 -18.28 0.89 -5.79
N LYS A 449 -19.05 1.90 -6.18
CA LYS A 449 -20.49 2.02 -5.94
C LYS A 449 -21.28 1.11 -6.91
N THR A 450 -21.60 -0.11 -6.47
CA THR A 450 -22.41 -1.13 -7.20
C THR A 450 -23.70 -0.57 -7.84
N ARG A 451 -24.30 0.48 -7.25
CA ARG A 451 -25.52 1.13 -7.79
C ARG A 451 -25.36 1.77 -9.18
N TYR A 452 -24.16 2.15 -9.60
CA TYR A 452 -23.95 2.80 -10.92
C TYR A 452 -23.82 1.80 -12.07
N TRP A 453 -23.47 0.54 -11.78
CA TRP A 453 -23.42 -0.54 -12.77
C TRP A 453 -24.79 -0.78 -13.42
N ILE A 454 -25.86 -0.69 -12.62
CA ILE A 454 -27.22 -1.00 -13.08
C ILE A 454 -27.79 0.11 -13.99
N ARG A 455 -27.31 1.35 -13.89
CA ARG A 455 -27.72 2.43 -14.81
C ARG A 455 -27.08 2.32 -16.19
N VAL A 456 -25.86 1.75 -16.30
CA VAL A 456 -25.25 1.45 -17.60
C VAL A 456 -26.05 0.38 -18.35
N ARG A 457 -26.76 -0.50 -17.62
CA ARG A 457 -27.67 -1.49 -18.22
C ARG A 457 -28.81 -0.87 -19.03
N TYR A 458 -29.26 0.34 -18.66
CA TYR A 458 -30.26 1.10 -19.41
C TYR A 458 -29.70 1.81 -20.64
N ILE A 459 -28.39 2.10 -20.69
CA ILE A 459 -27.74 2.70 -21.86
C ILE A 459 -27.39 1.62 -22.89
N LEU A 460 -26.92 0.45 -22.43
CA LEU A 460 -26.64 -0.70 -23.31
C LEU A 460 -27.91 -1.35 -23.88
N SER A 461 -29.05 -1.26 -23.20
CA SER A 461 -30.33 -1.74 -23.74
C SER A 461 -30.95 -0.82 -24.79
N VAL A 462 -30.47 0.43 -24.92
CA VAL A 462 -30.97 1.41 -25.92
C VAL A 462 -30.13 1.37 -27.20
N HIS A 463 -29.08 0.54 -27.28
CA HIS A 463 -28.29 0.33 -28.49
C HIS A 463 -28.42 -1.08 -29.09
N PHE A 464 -29.34 -1.89 -28.57
CA PHE A 464 -29.68 -3.22 -29.10
C PHE A 464 -31.18 -3.42 -29.37
N LEU A 465 -31.91 -2.33 -29.69
CA LEU A 465 -33.25 -2.38 -30.27
C LEU A 465 -33.32 -1.49 -31.51
#